data_AF-A0A8T4VM29-F1
#
_entry.id   AF-A0A8T4VM29-F1
#
_cell.length_a   1.000
_cell.length_b   1.000
_cell.length_c   1.000
_cell.angle_alpha   90.00
_cell.angle_beta   90.00
_cell.angle_gamma   90.00
#
_symmetry.space_group_name_H-M   'P 1'
#
loop_
_entity.id
_entity.type
_entity.pdbx_description
1 polymer ?
#
loop_
_entity_poly.entity_id
_entity_poly.type
_entity_poly.pdbx_seq_one_letter_code
_entity_poly.pdbx_strand_id
1 'polypeptide(L)'
;MQENLNYQDSEYKMPELPKEVKEKLDAMKSKLDKFSKEIVKENKEIMAVGLLPPSKLPQDQKLSNEEAEKLKNRINILIIADLEEKKDWYELRDKIIKNVNKKAEEIDNNIVATVMDFYEIRENCYDAKYELLEMIAAGAALYDPKDFLAAIKISEVHKTMVLKKFDKYIVSYVGAGSLFKGDAKSNDIDTYIVIDDTDVKKMTRAELKDRLMAIIREMGYTASQMTGVKKAFHIQTYILTDFWDALKDANPVIYTFLRDGVPLYDRGVFMPWKLLLKMGRIRPSPEAIDFQMDMGERLIQRTKGKMIGIMGEDLYYAILNPAQAALMLYGIAPPTPKETIQLMDEIFVKKEKILERKYVDILEKIRKYYKDIEHGTLKEVKGKDIDELLGDAEDYIKRVKKLFEQIQNRRDKESINEMYENSLGVVEDALKVNNIKVEKRTSVPNLFNKHLVHDKKIFSDFHMNTLKTIIDTKNGMKTSKLNSSELEKIRKEARGFIKSILEYVQRKRGYEFERAKLRFKYGDRYGEAIILDEVVYIIKDIDAKDKEIQKADVNKDGSFGKLDKSSLEELEKHLMKVNMPGKVFIKERLFESLKKLFGSDIEILVNY
;
A
#
# COMPACT_ATOMS: atom_id res chain seq x y z
N MET A 1 62.25 -48.13 -25.14
CA MET A 1 62.46 -47.93 -26.58
C MET A 1 62.49 -46.45 -26.83
N GLN A 2 63.68 -45.93 -27.15
CA GLN A 2 63.91 -44.54 -27.53
C GLN A 2 63.39 -44.34 -28.95
N GLU A 3 62.53 -43.35 -29.16
CA GLU A 3 62.37 -42.72 -30.47
C GLU A 3 62.79 -41.25 -30.33
N ASN A 4 63.90 -40.94 -31.00
CA ASN A 4 64.47 -39.62 -31.16
C ASN A 4 63.53 -38.75 -32.01
N LEU A 5 62.96 -37.72 -31.42
CA LEU A 5 62.46 -36.55 -32.16
C LEU A 5 63.49 -35.43 -32.02
N ASN A 6 64.42 -35.41 -32.97
CA ASN A 6 65.31 -34.28 -33.23
C ASN A 6 64.45 -33.06 -33.59
N TYR A 7 64.21 -32.17 -32.63
CA TYR A 7 63.81 -30.80 -32.95
C TYR A 7 65.07 -30.03 -33.36
N GLN A 8 65.23 -29.82 -34.66
CA GLN A 8 66.19 -28.83 -35.16
C GLN A 8 65.76 -27.45 -34.67
N ASP A 9 66.68 -26.75 -33.99
CA ASP A 9 66.62 -25.31 -33.78
C ASP A 9 66.59 -24.61 -35.15
N SER A 10 65.39 -24.42 -35.72
CA SER A 10 65.19 -23.38 -36.71
C SER A 10 64.99 -22.09 -35.95
N GLU A 11 66.03 -21.26 -35.85
CA GLU A 11 65.89 -19.84 -35.52
C GLU A 11 64.79 -19.27 -36.42
N TYR A 12 63.63 -18.98 -35.82
CA TYR A 12 62.56 -18.26 -36.49
C TYR A 12 63.03 -16.82 -36.72
N LYS A 13 63.77 -16.59 -37.81
CA LYS A 13 64.10 -15.24 -38.28
C LYS A 13 62.80 -14.58 -38.70
N MET A 14 62.36 -13.59 -37.93
CA MET A 14 61.26 -12.71 -38.32
C MET A 14 61.53 -12.19 -39.74
N PRO A 15 60.57 -12.28 -40.67
CA PRO A 15 60.73 -11.69 -41.99
C PRO A 15 61.00 -10.19 -41.83
N GLU A 16 62.07 -9.69 -42.45
CA GLU A 16 62.37 -8.25 -42.48
C GLU A 16 61.21 -7.51 -43.17
N LEU A 17 60.52 -6.68 -42.40
CA LEU A 17 59.42 -5.85 -42.91
C LEU A 17 59.92 -4.92 -44.03
N PRO A 18 59.16 -4.74 -45.13
CA PRO A 18 59.49 -3.79 -46.20
C PRO A 18 59.79 -2.40 -45.63
N LYS A 19 60.82 -1.70 -46.14
CA LYS A 19 61.28 -0.39 -45.63
C LYS A 19 60.14 0.63 -45.48
N GLU A 20 59.22 0.68 -46.42
CA GLU A 20 58.09 1.61 -46.44
C GLU A 20 57.06 1.33 -45.33
N VAL A 21 56.89 0.06 -44.95
CA VAL A 21 56.05 -0.36 -43.82
C VAL A 21 56.76 -0.06 -42.50
N LYS A 22 58.08 -0.24 -42.47
CA LYS A 22 58.93 0.06 -41.31
C LYS A 22 58.93 1.56 -40.98
N GLU A 23 59.08 2.42 -41.98
CA GLU A 23 59.02 3.88 -41.83
C GLU A 23 57.64 4.38 -41.36
N LYS A 24 56.54 3.82 -41.89
CA LYS A 24 55.18 4.14 -41.41
C LYS A 24 54.95 3.71 -39.96
N LEU A 25 55.44 2.54 -39.57
CA LEU A 25 55.35 2.04 -38.20
C LEU A 25 56.20 2.88 -37.23
N ASP A 26 57.41 3.27 -37.63
CA ASP A 26 58.30 4.10 -36.82
C ASP A 26 57.74 5.53 -36.62
N ALA A 27 57.16 6.13 -37.67
CA ALA A 27 56.49 7.42 -37.58
C ALA A 27 55.26 7.37 -36.65
N MET A 28 54.46 6.30 -36.74
CA MET A 28 53.31 6.08 -35.86
C MET A 28 53.75 5.87 -34.40
N LYS A 29 54.80 5.08 -34.18
CA LYS A 29 55.37 4.84 -32.85
C LYS A 29 55.89 6.13 -32.20
N SER A 30 56.60 6.98 -32.95
CA SER A 30 57.09 8.27 -32.47
C SER A 30 55.94 9.19 -32.01
N LYS A 31 54.84 9.26 -32.77
CA LYS A 31 53.64 10.03 -32.41
C LYS A 31 52.99 9.50 -31.12
N LEU A 32 52.81 8.18 -31.03
CA LEU A 32 52.20 7.52 -29.88
C LEU A 32 53.04 7.65 -28.60
N ASP A 33 54.36 7.54 -28.72
CA ASP A 33 55.29 7.75 -27.60
C ASP A 33 55.24 9.21 -27.10
N LYS A 34 55.15 10.18 -28.03
CA LYS A 34 54.99 11.60 -27.68
C LYS A 34 53.66 11.83 -26.96
N PHE A 35 52.56 11.33 -27.51
CA PHE A 35 51.22 11.43 -26.92
C PHE A 35 51.20 10.86 -25.51
N SER A 36 51.66 9.61 -25.34
CA SER A 36 51.71 8.91 -24.06
C SER A 36 52.52 9.70 -23.00
N LYS A 37 53.69 10.22 -23.37
CA LYS A 37 54.54 11.01 -22.46
C LYS A 37 53.89 12.33 -22.02
N GLU A 38 53.22 13.04 -22.92
CA GLU A 38 52.57 14.31 -22.59
C GLU A 38 51.39 14.10 -21.63
N ILE A 39 50.50 13.14 -21.91
CA ILE A 39 49.32 12.90 -21.06
C ILE A 39 49.69 12.39 -19.66
N VAL A 40 50.69 11.51 -19.54
CA VAL A 40 51.13 10.96 -18.24
C VAL A 40 51.80 12.05 -17.40
N LYS A 41 52.54 12.98 -18.03
CA LYS A 41 53.19 14.08 -17.30
C LYS A 41 52.18 15.03 -16.67
N GLU A 42 51.05 15.26 -17.35
CA GLU A 42 50.01 16.18 -16.90
C GLU A 42 48.97 15.52 -15.98
N ASN A 43 48.87 14.19 -15.98
CA ASN A 43 47.88 13.43 -15.22
C ASN A 43 48.55 12.26 -14.48
N LYS A 44 48.82 12.45 -13.19
CA LYS A 44 49.54 11.46 -12.35
C LYS A 44 48.70 10.22 -12.04
N GLU A 45 47.39 10.30 -12.26
CA GLU A 45 46.41 9.25 -12.06
C GLU A 45 46.44 8.17 -13.13
N ILE A 46 47.06 8.44 -14.28
CA ILE A 46 47.15 7.47 -15.38
C ILE A 46 48.07 6.32 -14.95
N MET A 47 47.49 5.12 -14.85
CA MET A 47 48.21 3.89 -14.53
C MET A 47 48.83 3.24 -15.75
N ALA A 48 48.11 3.26 -16.88
CA ALA A 48 48.54 2.61 -18.11
C ALA A 48 47.93 3.25 -19.36
N VAL A 49 48.64 3.16 -20.48
CA VAL A 49 48.21 3.59 -21.81
C VAL A 49 48.49 2.45 -22.79
N GLY A 50 47.45 1.95 -23.43
CA GLY A 50 47.51 0.84 -24.38
C GLY A 50 46.99 1.24 -25.75
N LEU A 51 47.67 0.82 -26.81
CA LEU A 51 47.17 0.83 -28.17
C LEU A 51 46.27 -0.39 -28.36
N LEU A 52 45.00 -0.17 -28.64
CA LEU A 52 44.04 -1.23 -28.94
C LEU A 52 44.12 -1.63 -30.42
N PRO A 53 43.73 -2.87 -30.77
CA PRO A 53 43.64 -3.28 -32.17
C PRO A 53 42.66 -2.39 -32.94
N PRO A 54 42.85 -2.24 -34.26
CA PRO A 54 41.93 -1.49 -35.11
C PRO A 54 40.52 -2.08 -35.02
N SER A 55 39.52 -1.19 -35.01
CA SER A 55 38.11 -1.59 -34.94
C SER A 55 37.76 -2.47 -36.15
N LYS A 56 37.14 -3.64 -35.90
CA LYS A 56 36.60 -4.46 -36.99
C LYS A 56 35.52 -3.66 -37.71
N LEU A 57 35.59 -3.60 -39.04
CA LEU A 57 34.52 -3.00 -39.85
C LEU A 57 33.23 -3.81 -39.64
N PRO A 58 32.11 -3.18 -39.23
CA PRO A 58 30.85 -3.90 -39.07
C PRO A 58 30.44 -4.48 -40.43
N GLN A 59 30.37 -5.81 -40.52
CA GLN A 59 30.07 -6.53 -41.76
C GLN A 59 28.63 -6.29 -42.24
N ASP A 60 27.74 -5.88 -41.35
CA ASP A 60 26.30 -5.74 -41.59
C ASP A 60 25.82 -4.29 -41.80
N GLN A 61 26.72 -3.29 -41.75
CA GLN A 61 26.37 -1.87 -41.97
C GLN A 61 26.94 -1.37 -43.31
N LYS A 62 26.08 -0.77 -44.15
CA LYS A 62 26.50 -0.03 -45.36
C LYS A 62 27.17 1.29 -44.93
N LEU A 63 28.45 1.21 -44.57
CA LEU A 63 29.28 2.38 -44.35
C LEU A 63 29.56 3.08 -45.69
N SER A 64 29.52 4.41 -45.70
CA SER A 64 30.03 5.18 -46.83
C SER A 64 31.55 4.99 -46.99
N ASN A 65 32.09 5.22 -48.18
CA ASN A 65 33.53 5.09 -48.44
C ASN A 65 34.36 5.98 -47.49
N GLU A 66 33.88 7.19 -47.17
CA GLU A 66 34.54 8.10 -46.24
C GLU A 66 34.53 7.59 -44.79
N GLU A 67 33.42 7.02 -44.32
CA GLU A 67 33.32 6.46 -42.97
C GLU A 67 34.21 5.22 -42.82
N ALA A 68 34.25 4.36 -43.85
CA ALA A 68 35.12 3.20 -43.88
C ALA A 68 36.62 3.59 -43.87
N GLU A 69 36.99 4.66 -44.57
CA GLU A 69 38.36 5.17 -44.62
C GLU A 69 38.78 5.83 -43.30
N LYS A 70 37.88 6.60 -42.66
CA LYS A 70 38.09 7.13 -41.30
C LYS A 70 38.26 6.00 -40.26
N LEU A 71 37.43 4.96 -40.33
CA LEU A 71 37.53 3.80 -39.44
C LEU A 71 38.84 3.02 -39.62
N LYS A 72 39.35 2.91 -40.86
CA LYS A 72 40.64 2.25 -41.15
C LYS A 72 41.85 3.02 -40.61
N ASN A 73 41.79 4.35 -40.63
CA ASN A 73 42.89 5.20 -40.19
C ASN A 73 42.84 5.51 -38.68
N ARG A 74 41.73 5.19 -38.00
CA ARG A 74 41.53 5.45 -36.58
C ARG A 74 42.52 4.69 -35.70
N ILE A 75 43.15 5.40 -34.77
CA ILE A 75 44.11 4.89 -33.80
C ILE A 75 43.43 4.86 -32.43
N ASN A 76 43.04 3.68 -31.97
CA ASN A 76 42.32 3.52 -30.70
C ASN A 76 43.30 3.41 -29.53
N ILE A 77 43.23 4.33 -28.58
CA ILE A 77 44.05 4.30 -27.37
C ILE A 77 43.15 4.09 -26.15
N LEU A 78 43.51 3.14 -25.30
CA LEU A 78 42.91 2.96 -23.97
C LEU A 78 43.83 3.59 -22.93
N ILE A 79 43.26 4.45 -22.08
CA ILE A 79 43.93 5.05 -20.94
C ILE A 79 43.24 4.54 -19.69
N ILE A 80 44.01 3.91 -18.81
CA ILE A 80 43.53 3.37 -17.55
C ILE A 80 43.99 4.30 -16.44
N ALA A 81 43.06 4.81 -15.64
CA ALA A 81 43.32 5.72 -14.54
C ALA A 81 42.84 5.14 -13.21
N ASP A 82 43.52 5.51 -12.12
CA ASP A 82 43.16 5.16 -10.74
C ASP A 82 42.39 6.31 -10.09
N LEU A 83 41.06 6.21 -9.98
CA LEU A 83 40.20 7.34 -9.62
C LEU A 83 39.32 7.12 -8.37
N GLU A 84 38.86 5.89 -8.11
CA GLU A 84 37.78 5.57 -7.16
C GLU A 84 38.01 6.02 -5.70
N GLU A 85 39.25 6.04 -5.21
CA GLU A 85 39.55 6.48 -3.83
C GLU A 85 39.47 8.00 -3.62
N LYS A 86 39.11 8.78 -4.66
CA LYS A 86 39.11 10.25 -4.60
C LYS A 86 37.70 10.81 -4.48
N LYS A 87 37.52 11.73 -3.52
CA LYS A 87 36.25 12.35 -3.14
C LYS A 87 35.47 13.00 -4.31
N ASP A 88 36.18 13.41 -5.37
CA ASP A 88 35.66 14.09 -6.57
C ASP A 88 36.06 13.37 -7.88
N TRP A 89 36.06 12.04 -7.88
CA TRP A 89 36.58 11.23 -9.00
C TRP A 89 35.93 11.55 -10.36
N TYR A 90 34.64 11.92 -10.40
CA TYR A 90 33.95 12.32 -11.63
C TYR A 90 34.55 13.58 -12.26
N GLU A 91 34.78 14.63 -11.46
CA GLU A 91 35.36 15.88 -11.95
C GLU A 91 36.80 15.67 -12.43
N LEU A 92 37.53 14.79 -11.73
CA LEU A 92 38.89 14.41 -12.11
C LEU A 92 38.90 13.64 -13.44
N ARG A 93 37.97 12.69 -13.62
CA ARG A 93 37.82 11.95 -14.88
C ARG A 93 37.54 12.89 -16.05
N ASP A 94 36.60 13.81 -15.88
CA ASP A 94 36.24 14.80 -16.92
C ASP A 94 37.42 15.69 -17.29
N LYS A 95 38.22 16.09 -16.28
CA LYS A 95 39.45 16.86 -16.49
C LYS A 95 40.47 16.06 -17.32
N ILE A 96 40.69 14.78 -16.99
CA ILE A 96 41.60 13.89 -17.72
C ILE A 96 41.09 13.71 -19.16
N ILE A 97 39.81 13.42 -19.36
CA ILE A 97 39.21 13.26 -20.70
C ILE A 97 39.41 14.51 -21.55
N LYS A 98 39.10 15.70 -21.00
CA LYS A 98 39.28 16.97 -21.72
C LYS A 98 40.74 17.19 -22.13
N ASN A 99 41.68 16.92 -21.22
CA ASN A 99 43.11 17.05 -21.51
C ASN A 99 43.56 16.06 -22.59
N VAL A 100 43.24 14.79 -22.41
CA VAL A 100 43.55 13.70 -23.33
C VAL A 100 43.02 13.98 -24.74
N ASN A 101 41.77 14.42 -24.88
CA ASN A 101 41.16 14.71 -26.18
C ASN A 101 41.83 15.90 -26.86
N LYS A 102 42.10 16.98 -26.11
CA LYS A 102 42.83 18.14 -26.63
C LYS A 102 44.22 17.72 -27.13
N LYS A 103 44.93 16.89 -26.36
CA LYS A 103 46.26 16.40 -26.73
C LYS A 103 46.24 15.43 -27.90
N ALA A 104 45.18 14.64 -28.05
CA ALA A 104 45.00 13.77 -29.20
C ALA A 104 44.86 14.61 -30.48
N GLU A 105 43.98 15.63 -30.47
CA GLU A 105 43.79 16.56 -31.59
C GLU A 105 45.06 17.35 -31.96
N GLU A 106 45.84 17.79 -30.96
CA GLU A 106 47.12 18.49 -31.17
C GLU A 106 48.18 17.62 -31.87
N ILE A 107 48.15 16.29 -31.69
CA ILE A 107 49.18 15.36 -32.18
C ILE A 107 48.75 14.67 -33.48
N ASP A 108 47.55 14.09 -33.51
CA ASP A 108 46.99 13.40 -34.68
C ASP A 108 45.48 13.24 -34.52
N ASN A 109 44.70 13.84 -35.43
CA ASN A 109 43.22 13.76 -35.43
C ASN A 109 42.66 12.33 -35.57
N ASN A 110 43.49 11.35 -35.95
CA ASN A 110 43.08 9.95 -35.99
C ASN A 110 43.15 9.26 -34.62
N ILE A 111 43.82 9.86 -33.62
CA ILE A 111 43.89 9.32 -32.26
C ILE A 111 42.53 9.50 -31.59
N VAL A 112 41.94 8.37 -31.19
CA VAL A 112 40.74 8.36 -30.36
C VAL A 112 41.07 7.65 -29.06
N ALA A 113 41.14 8.43 -27.99
CA ALA A 113 41.49 7.96 -26.67
C ALA A 113 40.25 7.76 -25.81
N THR A 114 40.16 6.59 -25.17
CA THR A 114 39.12 6.23 -24.22
C THR A 114 39.73 6.17 -22.83
N VAL A 115 39.18 6.95 -21.89
CA VAL A 115 39.62 6.94 -20.48
C VAL A 115 38.68 6.07 -19.65
N MET A 116 39.23 5.05 -19.01
CA MET A 116 38.51 4.10 -18.17
C MET A 116 39.14 4.06 -16.78
N ASP A 117 38.30 3.98 -15.75
CA ASP A 117 38.77 3.70 -14.40
C ASP A 117 39.25 2.24 -14.32
N PHE A 118 40.32 1.98 -13.59
CA PHE A 118 40.75 0.64 -13.23
C PHE A 118 39.61 -0.18 -12.61
N TYR A 119 38.75 0.44 -11.79
CA TYR A 119 37.58 -0.22 -11.21
C TYR A 119 36.60 -0.73 -12.27
N GLU A 120 36.33 0.04 -13.34
CA GLU A 120 35.43 -0.36 -14.43
C GLU A 120 35.92 -1.63 -15.15
N ILE A 121 37.25 -1.80 -15.28
CA ILE A 121 37.84 -3.00 -15.87
C ILE A 121 37.54 -4.22 -14.99
N ARG A 122 37.62 -4.06 -13.66
CA ARG A 122 37.32 -5.15 -12.71
C ARG A 122 35.82 -5.47 -12.69
N GLU A 123 34.96 -4.48 -12.73
CA GLU A 123 33.51 -4.68 -12.82
C GLU A 123 33.12 -5.42 -14.09
N ASN A 124 33.73 -5.10 -15.24
CA ASN A 124 33.55 -5.89 -16.46
C ASN A 124 33.93 -7.35 -16.27
N CYS A 125 35.03 -7.64 -15.56
CA CYS A 125 35.42 -9.01 -15.24
C CYS A 125 34.38 -9.72 -14.33
N TYR A 126 33.85 -9.02 -13.33
CA TYR A 126 32.82 -9.54 -12.43
C TYR A 126 31.49 -9.81 -13.14
N ASP A 127 31.18 -9.03 -14.17
CA ASP A 127 30.01 -9.16 -15.04
C ASP A 127 30.20 -10.19 -16.17
N ALA A 128 31.35 -10.88 -16.22
CA ALA A 128 31.73 -11.80 -17.28
C ALA A 128 31.82 -11.16 -18.69
N LYS A 129 32.17 -9.87 -18.76
CA LYS A 129 32.46 -9.11 -20.00
C LYS A 129 33.96 -9.07 -20.24
N TYR A 130 34.49 -10.02 -21.00
CA TYR A 130 35.94 -10.22 -21.19
C TYR A 130 36.50 -9.61 -22.48
N GLU A 131 35.65 -9.03 -23.34
CA GLU A 131 36.03 -8.53 -24.67
C GLU A 131 37.11 -7.46 -24.59
N LEU A 132 37.04 -6.60 -23.56
CA LEU A 132 38.05 -5.57 -23.34
C LEU A 132 39.42 -6.19 -23.01
N LEU A 133 39.47 -7.28 -22.24
CA LEU A 133 40.73 -7.96 -21.92
C LEU A 133 41.36 -8.57 -23.18
N GLU A 134 40.55 -9.17 -24.05
CA GLU A 134 40.99 -9.70 -25.34
C GLU A 134 41.59 -8.59 -26.22
N MET A 135 40.93 -7.43 -26.28
CA MET A 135 41.43 -6.27 -27.00
C MET A 135 42.75 -5.74 -26.42
N ILE A 136 42.87 -5.67 -25.09
CA ILE A 136 44.12 -5.28 -24.42
C ILE A 136 45.25 -6.26 -24.75
N ALA A 137 44.98 -7.56 -24.70
CA ALA A 137 45.96 -8.61 -24.98
C ALA A 137 46.45 -8.61 -26.43
N ALA A 138 45.55 -8.35 -27.38
CA ALA A 138 45.88 -8.19 -28.81
C ALA A 138 46.61 -6.87 -29.11
N GLY A 139 46.53 -5.90 -28.20
CA GLY A 139 47.14 -4.59 -28.31
C GLY A 139 48.63 -4.53 -27.96
N ALA A 140 49.12 -3.30 -27.88
CA ALA A 140 50.49 -2.97 -27.46
C ALA A 140 50.48 -1.96 -26.31
N ALA A 141 51.35 -2.15 -25.32
CA ALA A 141 51.53 -1.19 -24.24
C ALA A 141 52.39 0.00 -24.71
N LEU A 142 51.89 1.22 -24.51
CA LEU A 142 52.62 2.47 -24.77
C LEU A 142 53.20 3.04 -23.47
N TYR A 143 52.49 2.86 -22.35
CA TYR A 143 52.95 3.18 -21.01
C TYR A 143 52.35 2.16 -20.05
N ASP A 144 53.19 1.41 -19.35
CA ASP A 144 52.74 0.37 -18.41
C ASP A 144 53.78 0.17 -17.30
N PRO A 145 54.03 1.19 -16.45
CA PRO A 145 55.08 1.13 -15.42
C PRO A 145 54.84 0.05 -14.36
N LYS A 146 53.59 -0.44 -14.24
CA LYS A 146 53.19 -1.47 -13.26
C LYS A 146 53.06 -2.86 -13.91
N ASP A 147 53.28 -2.99 -15.22
CA ASP A 147 53.07 -4.21 -15.99
C ASP A 147 51.61 -4.73 -15.95
N PHE A 148 50.63 -3.85 -15.79
CA PHE A 148 49.21 -4.23 -15.74
C PHE A 148 48.69 -4.70 -17.10
N LEU A 149 48.98 -3.96 -18.18
CA LEU A 149 48.61 -4.37 -19.54
C LEU A 149 49.37 -5.65 -19.94
N ALA A 150 50.64 -5.74 -19.55
CA ALA A 150 51.45 -6.94 -19.71
C ALA A 150 50.84 -8.14 -18.97
N ALA A 151 50.32 -7.95 -17.75
CA ALA A 151 49.67 -8.99 -16.97
C ALA A 151 48.35 -9.45 -17.57
N ILE A 152 47.51 -8.54 -18.08
CA ILE A 152 46.32 -8.92 -18.84
C ILE A 152 46.74 -9.74 -20.06
N LYS A 153 47.74 -9.27 -20.81
CA LYS A 153 48.19 -9.94 -22.04
C LYS A 153 48.67 -11.37 -21.81
N ILE A 154 49.58 -11.59 -20.86
CA ILE A 154 50.08 -12.95 -20.55
C ILE A 154 48.98 -13.83 -19.97
N SER A 155 48.13 -13.28 -19.10
CA SER A 155 47.01 -14.02 -18.50
C SER A 155 45.99 -14.44 -19.55
N GLU A 156 45.69 -13.57 -20.53
CA GLU A 156 44.74 -13.86 -21.60
C GLU A 156 45.25 -14.93 -22.57
N VAL A 157 46.54 -14.85 -22.94
CA VAL A 157 47.20 -15.88 -23.77
C VAL A 157 47.20 -17.22 -23.03
N HIS A 158 47.60 -17.23 -21.76
CA HIS A 158 47.63 -18.44 -20.96
C HIS A 158 46.23 -19.03 -20.74
N LYS A 159 45.25 -18.18 -20.37
CA LYS A 159 43.83 -18.54 -20.27
C LYS A 159 43.33 -19.19 -21.55
N THR A 160 43.62 -18.61 -22.71
CA THR A 160 43.23 -19.16 -24.02
C THR A 160 43.85 -20.54 -24.26
N MET A 161 45.12 -20.75 -23.91
CA MET A 161 45.78 -22.06 -24.03
C MET A 161 45.14 -23.12 -23.13
N VAL A 162 44.87 -22.76 -21.88
CA VAL A 162 44.24 -23.63 -20.89
C VAL A 162 42.80 -23.98 -21.31
N LEU A 163 42.00 -22.99 -21.73
CA LEU A 163 40.64 -23.21 -22.23
C LEU A 163 40.62 -24.06 -23.50
N LYS A 164 41.57 -23.89 -24.43
CA LYS A 164 41.65 -24.76 -25.62
C LYS A 164 41.94 -26.22 -25.28
N LYS A 165 42.69 -26.51 -24.21
CA LYS A 165 43.06 -27.88 -23.84
C LYS A 165 42.04 -28.56 -22.93
N PHE A 166 41.47 -27.81 -21.98
CA PHE A 166 40.62 -28.36 -20.92
C PHE A 166 39.15 -27.93 -21.03
N ASP A 167 38.87 -26.90 -21.83
CA ASP A 167 37.52 -26.45 -22.21
C ASP A 167 36.56 -26.39 -21.00
N LYS A 168 35.54 -27.25 -21.01
CA LYS A 168 34.50 -27.32 -19.97
C LYS A 168 35.01 -27.62 -18.55
N TYR A 169 36.21 -28.15 -18.39
CA TYR A 169 36.76 -28.49 -17.08
C TYR A 169 37.28 -27.27 -16.32
N ILE A 170 37.52 -26.14 -16.99
CA ILE A 170 37.92 -24.92 -16.30
C ILE A 170 36.68 -24.29 -15.66
N VAL A 171 36.65 -24.28 -14.33
CA VAL A 171 35.59 -23.63 -13.55
C VAL A 171 35.81 -22.13 -13.56
N SER A 172 37.02 -21.69 -13.22
CA SER A 172 37.41 -20.29 -13.25
C SER A 172 38.90 -20.11 -13.48
N TYR A 173 39.25 -19.01 -14.14
CA TYR A 173 40.60 -18.48 -14.27
C TYR A 173 40.59 -17.09 -13.62
N VAL A 174 41.37 -16.90 -12.57
CA VAL A 174 41.27 -15.70 -11.73
C VAL A 174 42.64 -15.04 -11.58
N GLY A 175 42.67 -13.73 -11.83
CA GLY A 175 43.80 -12.87 -11.48
C GLY A 175 43.79 -12.57 -9.99
N ALA A 176 44.93 -12.72 -9.33
CA ALA A 176 45.10 -12.53 -7.90
C ALA A 176 46.28 -11.60 -7.60
N GLY A 177 46.52 -11.32 -6.32
CA GLY A 177 47.67 -10.52 -5.90
C GLY A 177 47.49 -9.01 -6.12
N SER A 178 48.52 -8.26 -5.77
CA SER A 178 48.51 -6.79 -5.72
C SER A 178 48.18 -6.14 -7.07
N LEU A 179 48.62 -6.74 -8.17
CA LEU A 179 48.45 -6.17 -9.51
C LEU A 179 46.98 -6.09 -9.93
N PHE A 180 46.21 -7.16 -9.74
CA PHE A 180 44.78 -7.19 -10.05
C PHE A 180 43.91 -6.51 -8.97
N LYS A 181 44.47 -6.24 -7.78
CA LYS A 181 43.83 -5.39 -6.76
C LYS A 181 43.98 -3.89 -7.04
N GLY A 182 45.01 -3.48 -7.78
CA GLY A 182 45.33 -2.07 -8.06
C GLY A 182 46.50 -1.51 -7.25
N ASP A 183 47.11 -2.32 -6.39
CA ASP A 183 48.20 -1.88 -5.50
C ASP A 183 49.47 -1.49 -6.29
N ALA A 184 50.11 -0.40 -5.85
CA ALA A 184 51.24 0.21 -6.57
C ALA A 184 52.57 -0.56 -6.53
N LYS A 185 52.69 -1.64 -5.74
CA LYS A 185 53.91 -2.46 -5.60
C LYS A 185 53.60 -3.92 -5.90
N SER A 186 53.72 -4.30 -7.17
CA SER A 186 53.63 -5.69 -7.61
C SER A 186 54.94 -6.10 -8.27
N ASN A 187 55.57 -7.15 -7.75
CA ASN A 187 56.76 -7.76 -8.34
C ASN A 187 56.41 -8.91 -9.29
N ASP A 188 55.28 -9.59 -9.03
CA ASP A 188 54.87 -10.79 -9.73
C ASP A 188 53.44 -10.65 -10.29
N ILE A 189 53.11 -11.48 -11.26
CA ILE A 189 51.78 -11.64 -11.85
C ILE A 189 51.20 -12.94 -11.29
N ASP A 190 50.24 -12.84 -10.39
CA ASP A 190 49.61 -13.99 -9.74
C ASP A 190 48.31 -14.36 -10.43
N THR A 191 48.17 -15.62 -10.80
CA THR A 191 46.92 -16.19 -11.30
C THR A 191 46.67 -17.54 -10.65
N TYR A 192 45.40 -17.90 -10.52
CA TYR A 192 45.02 -19.25 -10.14
C TYR A 192 43.86 -19.76 -10.97
N ILE A 193 43.80 -21.08 -11.09
CA ILE A 193 42.85 -21.78 -11.93
C ILE A 193 42.17 -22.85 -11.09
N VAL A 194 40.85 -22.89 -11.15
CA VAL A 194 40.03 -23.93 -10.53
C VAL A 194 39.53 -24.87 -11.62
N ILE A 195 39.82 -26.16 -11.48
CA ILE A 195 39.52 -27.19 -12.47
C ILE A 195 38.58 -28.23 -11.88
N ASP A 196 37.49 -28.51 -12.59
CA ASP A 196 36.50 -29.51 -12.21
C ASP A 196 37.11 -30.92 -12.30
N ASP A 197 37.30 -31.56 -11.16
CA ASP A 197 37.80 -32.93 -11.03
C ASP A 197 36.71 -33.97 -10.74
N THR A 198 35.43 -33.56 -10.73
CA THR A 198 34.33 -34.37 -10.20
C THR A 198 34.02 -35.64 -11.00
N ASP A 199 34.39 -35.70 -12.28
CA ASP A 199 34.19 -36.86 -13.15
C ASP A 199 35.43 -37.77 -13.27
N VAL A 200 36.55 -37.41 -12.63
CA VAL A 200 37.80 -38.17 -12.72
C VAL A 200 37.77 -39.36 -11.77
N LYS A 201 37.84 -40.58 -12.33
CA LYS A 201 37.79 -41.85 -11.59
C LYS A 201 39.05 -42.72 -11.71
N LYS A 202 39.98 -42.37 -12.60
CA LYS A 202 41.10 -43.25 -13.01
C LYS A 202 42.40 -43.02 -12.24
N MET A 203 42.50 -41.95 -11.47
CA MET A 203 43.69 -41.61 -10.68
C MET A 203 43.26 -40.91 -9.39
N THR A 204 44.17 -40.82 -8.43
CA THR A 204 43.90 -40.11 -7.17
C THR A 204 43.87 -38.60 -7.39
N ARG A 205 43.21 -37.85 -6.49
CA ARG A 205 43.15 -36.38 -6.53
C ARG A 205 44.53 -35.73 -6.50
N ALA A 206 45.45 -36.28 -5.68
CA ALA A 206 46.82 -35.79 -5.59
C ALA A 206 47.57 -35.96 -6.92
N GLU A 207 47.51 -37.15 -7.51
CA GLU A 207 48.14 -37.41 -8.83
C GLU A 207 47.55 -36.53 -9.94
N LEU A 208 46.22 -36.35 -9.93
CA LEU A 208 45.54 -35.48 -10.89
C LEU A 208 46.05 -34.03 -10.75
N LYS A 209 46.09 -33.51 -9.52
CA LYS A 209 46.54 -32.16 -9.22
C LYS A 209 47.97 -31.92 -9.68
N ASP A 210 48.89 -32.83 -9.37
CA ASP A 210 50.29 -32.71 -9.77
C ASP A 210 50.46 -32.71 -11.30
N ARG A 211 49.71 -33.58 -12.01
CA ARG A 211 49.70 -33.61 -13.48
C ARG A 211 49.15 -32.32 -14.09
N LEU A 212 48.00 -31.84 -13.59
CA LEU A 212 47.39 -30.60 -14.06
C LEU A 212 48.32 -29.41 -13.81
N MET A 213 48.93 -29.35 -12.63
CA MET A 213 49.88 -28.30 -12.26
C MET A 213 51.08 -28.26 -13.20
N ALA A 214 51.65 -29.41 -13.55
CA ALA A 214 52.77 -29.49 -14.48
C ALA A 214 52.39 -28.96 -15.88
N ILE A 215 51.26 -29.41 -16.43
CA ILE A 215 50.78 -29.00 -17.76
C ILE A 215 50.51 -27.49 -17.80
N ILE A 216 49.84 -26.96 -16.77
CA ILE A 216 49.46 -25.55 -16.71
C ILE A 216 50.70 -24.66 -16.55
N ARG A 217 51.68 -25.08 -15.73
CA ARG A 217 52.94 -24.33 -15.60
C ARG A 217 53.73 -24.29 -16.90
N GLU A 218 53.77 -25.39 -17.65
CA GLU A 218 54.41 -25.46 -18.97
C GLU A 218 53.73 -24.51 -19.97
N MET A 219 52.40 -24.46 -19.97
CA MET A 219 51.64 -23.47 -20.75
C MET A 219 51.95 -22.04 -20.32
N GLY A 220 52.09 -21.79 -19.02
CA GLY A 220 52.50 -20.49 -18.47
C GLY A 220 53.86 -20.05 -18.99
N TYR A 221 54.85 -20.94 -18.98
CA TYR A 221 56.17 -20.66 -19.54
C TYR A 221 56.10 -20.34 -21.03
N THR A 222 55.32 -21.11 -21.79
CA THR A 222 55.10 -20.88 -23.22
C THR A 222 54.44 -19.51 -23.46
N ALA A 223 53.44 -19.13 -22.65
CA ALA A 223 52.79 -17.84 -22.72
C ALA A 223 53.76 -16.68 -22.41
N SER A 224 54.66 -16.82 -21.44
CA SER A 224 55.72 -15.84 -21.19
C SER A 224 56.63 -15.65 -22.41
N GLN A 225 57.05 -16.74 -23.06
CA GLN A 225 57.89 -16.67 -24.27
C GLN A 225 57.14 -16.03 -25.44
N MET A 226 55.88 -16.40 -25.68
CA MET A 226 55.07 -15.86 -26.77
C MET A 226 54.76 -14.37 -26.60
N THR A 227 54.55 -13.91 -25.37
CA THR A 227 54.19 -12.51 -25.09
C THR A 227 55.39 -11.60 -24.89
N GLY A 228 56.56 -12.15 -24.58
CA GLY A 228 57.77 -11.40 -24.26
C GLY A 228 57.73 -10.71 -22.89
N VAL A 229 56.75 -11.05 -22.04
CA VAL A 229 56.61 -10.49 -20.69
C VAL A 229 57.69 -11.08 -19.78
N LYS A 230 58.52 -10.21 -19.19
CA LYS A 230 59.67 -10.59 -18.35
C LYS A 230 59.33 -10.71 -16.86
N LYS A 231 58.22 -10.12 -16.43
CA LYS A 231 57.77 -10.17 -15.04
C LYS A 231 57.43 -11.61 -14.64
N ALA A 232 57.72 -11.99 -13.39
CA ALA A 232 57.48 -13.35 -12.93
C ALA A 232 55.99 -13.69 -13.00
N PHE A 233 55.66 -14.83 -13.57
CA PHE A 233 54.28 -15.29 -13.74
C PHE A 233 54.02 -16.50 -12.85
N HIS A 234 53.32 -16.28 -11.74
CA HIS A 234 53.00 -17.29 -10.75
C HIS A 234 51.59 -17.84 -10.99
N ILE A 235 51.52 -19.14 -11.25
CA ILE A 235 50.27 -19.84 -11.51
C ILE A 235 50.05 -20.90 -10.44
N GLN A 236 48.89 -20.84 -9.80
CA GLN A 236 48.44 -21.84 -8.83
C GLN A 236 47.28 -22.65 -9.42
N THR A 237 47.36 -23.97 -9.30
CA THR A 237 46.34 -24.89 -9.81
C THR A 237 45.60 -25.53 -8.66
N TYR A 238 44.28 -25.40 -8.69
CA TYR A 238 43.38 -26.05 -7.74
C TYR A 238 42.42 -26.95 -8.49
N ILE A 239 42.17 -28.12 -7.92
CA ILE A 239 41.02 -28.94 -8.29
C ILE A 239 39.80 -28.46 -7.48
N LEU A 240 38.61 -28.56 -8.07
CA LEU A 240 37.36 -28.03 -7.55
C LEU A 240 37.06 -28.56 -6.15
N THR A 241 37.23 -29.87 -5.96
CA THR A 241 36.97 -30.51 -4.66
C THR A 241 37.89 -29.98 -3.55
N ASP A 242 39.20 -29.88 -3.80
CA ASP A 242 40.17 -29.31 -2.84
C ASP A 242 39.88 -27.83 -2.55
N PHE A 243 39.53 -27.05 -3.57
CA PHE A 243 39.22 -25.63 -3.41
C PHE A 243 37.98 -25.44 -2.54
N TRP A 244 36.95 -26.25 -2.77
CA TRP A 244 35.73 -26.26 -1.97
C TRP A 244 35.98 -26.67 -0.52
N ASP A 245 36.76 -27.74 -0.30
CA ASP A 245 37.12 -28.16 1.06
C ASP A 245 37.92 -27.09 1.80
N ALA A 246 38.87 -26.43 1.12
CA ALA A 246 39.63 -25.34 1.70
C ALA A 246 38.78 -24.08 1.98
N LEU A 247 37.75 -23.82 1.16
CA LEU A 247 36.77 -22.76 1.42
C LEU A 247 35.89 -23.09 2.63
N LYS A 248 35.47 -24.35 2.76
CA LYS A 248 34.73 -24.87 3.93
C LYS A 248 35.56 -24.78 5.21
N ASP A 249 36.85 -25.09 5.13
CA ASP A 249 37.77 -25.13 6.28
C ASP A 249 38.41 -23.77 6.60
N ALA A 250 37.90 -22.68 6.03
CA ALA A 250 38.35 -21.32 6.25
C ALA A 250 39.85 -21.08 6.00
N ASN A 251 40.38 -21.65 4.91
CA ASN A 251 41.76 -21.42 4.52
C ASN A 251 42.00 -19.93 4.18
N PRO A 252 42.94 -19.23 4.87
CA PRO A 252 43.16 -17.79 4.69
C PRO A 252 43.53 -17.39 3.25
N VAL A 253 44.26 -18.25 2.53
CA VAL A 253 44.67 -18.01 1.15
C VAL A 253 43.46 -18.05 0.23
N ILE A 254 42.62 -19.09 0.36
CA ILE A 254 41.40 -19.24 -0.45
C ILE A 254 40.42 -18.10 -0.18
N TYR A 255 40.32 -17.63 1.07
CA TYR A 255 39.47 -16.48 1.40
C TYR A 255 39.98 -15.20 0.74
N THR A 256 41.30 -14.99 0.75
CA THR A 256 41.92 -13.85 0.07
C THR A 256 41.70 -13.93 -1.44
N PHE A 257 41.88 -15.11 -2.03
CA PHE A 257 41.61 -15.36 -3.44
C PHE A 257 40.16 -15.08 -3.82
N LEU A 258 39.21 -15.54 -3.00
CA LEU A 258 37.80 -15.30 -3.26
C LEU A 258 37.39 -13.84 -3.08
N ARG A 259 37.90 -13.17 -2.03
CA ARG A 259 37.59 -11.77 -1.72
C ARG A 259 38.15 -10.83 -2.77
N ASP A 260 39.43 -10.98 -3.10
CA ASP A 260 40.16 -9.99 -3.89
C ASP A 260 40.35 -10.41 -5.35
N GLY A 261 40.15 -11.70 -5.67
CA GLY A 261 40.33 -12.22 -7.02
C GLY A 261 39.42 -11.55 -8.05
N VAL A 262 39.98 -11.36 -9.25
CA VAL A 262 39.31 -10.81 -10.44
C VAL A 262 39.17 -11.94 -11.47
N PRO A 263 37.96 -12.46 -11.72
CA PRO A 263 37.77 -13.59 -12.63
C PRO A 263 37.98 -13.12 -14.06
N LEU A 264 39.04 -13.59 -14.73
CA LEU A 264 39.29 -13.33 -16.15
C LEU A 264 38.52 -14.30 -17.05
N TYR A 265 37.99 -15.37 -16.43
CA TYR A 265 37.00 -16.29 -16.96
C TYR A 265 36.31 -16.99 -15.78
N ASP A 266 34.99 -17.12 -15.81
CA ASP A 266 34.20 -17.88 -14.85
C ASP A 266 33.05 -18.60 -15.57
N ARG A 267 32.84 -19.88 -15.25
CA ARG A 267 31.71 -20.66 -15.74
C ARG A 267 30.42 -20.43 -14.93
N GLY A 268 30.43 -19.43 -14.04
CA GLY A 268 29.32 -19.06 -13.16
C GLY A 268 29.37 -19.73 -11.79
N VAL A 269 30.57 -20.03 -11.28
CA VAL A 269 30.75 -20.64 -9.95
C VAL A 269 31.50 -19.70 -9.01
N PHE A 270 32.55 -19.03 -9.51
CA PHE A 270 33.38 -18.15 -8.71
C PHE A 270 32.60 -16.93 -8.18
N MET A 271 31.81 -16.27 -9.04
CA MET A 271 31.05 -15.09 -8.65
C MET A 271 29.98 -15.38 -7.57
N PRO A 272 29.18 -16.47 -7.66
CA PRO A 272 28.33 -16.89 -6.56
C PRO A 272 29.06 -17.11 -5.23
N TRP A 273 30.22 -17.77 -5.22
CA TRP A 273 30.99 -17.94 -4.00
C TRP A 273 31.48 -16.60 -3.44
N LYS A 274 31.95 -15.69 -4.30
CA LYS A 274 32.38 -14.36 -3.89
C LYS A 274 31.24 -13.56 -3.27
N LEU A 275 30.05 -13.65 -3.84
CA LEU A 275 28.85 -13.04 -3.30
C LEU A 275 28.47 -13.65 -1.94
N LEU A 276 28.50 -14.97 -1.81
CA LEU A 276 28.24 -15.66 -0.54
C LEU A 276 29.23 -15.24 0.56
N LEU A 277 30.51 -15.04 0.22
CA LEU A 277 31.50 -14.51 1.15
C LEU A 277 31.12 -13.09 1.59
N LYS A 278 30.84 -12.18 0.64
CA LYS A 278 30.43 -10.79 0.93
C LYS A 278 29.17 -10.71 1.79
N MET A 279 28.24 -11.65 1.61
CA MET A 279 27.01 -11.75 2.41
C MET A 279 27.22 -12.36 3.80
N GLY A 280 28.45 -12.73 4.18
CA GLY A 280 28.74 -13.41 5.45
C GLY A 280 28.14 -14.82 5.53
N ARG A 281 27.88 -15.48 4.39
CA ARG A 281 27.31 -16.83 4.32
C ARG A 281 28.38 -17.93 4.39
N ILE A 282 29.61 -17.63 3.99
CA ILE A 282 30.77 -18.51 4.14
C ILE A 282 31.36 -18.28 5.54
N ARG A 283 31.53 -19.34 6.33
CA ARG A 283 31.92 -19.27 7.74
C ARG A 283 33.14 -20.14 8.04
N PRO A 284 33.98 -19.75 9.02
CA PRO A 284 34.05 -18.43 9.67
C PRO A 284 34.73 -17.36 8.79
N SER A 285 34.03 -16.26 8.46
CA SER A 285 34.61 -15.09 7.78
C SER A 285 34.38 -13.82 8.61
N PRO A 286 35.25 -12.78 8.52
CA PRO A 286 34.98 -11.47 9.09
C PRO A 286 33.61 -10.92 8.70
N GLU A 287 33.24 -11.08 7.42
CA GLU A 287 31.94 -10.68 6.87
C GLU A 287 30.77 -11.39 7.58
N ALA A 288 30.95 -12.68 7.93
CA ALA A 288 29.96 -13.43 8.71
C ALA A 288 29.85 -12.95 10.15
N ILE A 289 30.96 -12.51 10.77
CA ILE A 289 30.96 -11.96 12.13
C ILE A 289 30.24 -10.62 12.14
N ASP A 290 30.60 -9.72 11.23
CA ASP A 290 29.99 -8.39 11.09
C ASP A 290 28.50 -8.52 10.81
N PHE A 291 28.10 -9.43 9.91
CA PHE A 291 26.70 -9.73 9.66
C PHE A 291 25.96 -10.16 10.93
N GLN A 292 26.54 -11.05 11.74
CA GLN A 292 25.91 -11.50 12.99
C GLN A 292 25.78 -10.35 14.01
N MET A 293 26.79 -9.48 14.09
CA MET A 293 26.76 -8.30 14.97
C MET A 293 25.71 -7.27 14.52
N ASP A 294 25.69 -6.90 13.24
CA ASP A 294 24.71 -5.97 12.64
C ASP A 294 23.27 -6.50 12.79
N MET A 295 23.07 -7.80 12.65
CA MET A 295 21.78 -8.44 12.90
C MET A 295 21.26 -8.20 14.33
N GLY A 296 22.14 -8.23 15.33
CA GLY A 296 21.78 -7.91 16.72
C GLY A 296 21.26 -6.47 16.85
N GLU A 297 21.98 -5.50 16.28
CA GLU A 297 21.60 -4.09 16.30
C GLU A 297 20.26 -3.83 15.58
N ARG A 298 20.07 -4.44 14.41
CA ARG A 298 18.80 -4.35 13.66
C ARG A 298 17.62 -4.90 14.45
N LEU A 299 17.81 -6.00 15.18
CA LEU A 299 16.75 -6.58 16.01
C LEU A 299 16.36 -5.65 17.17
N ILE A 300 17.31 -4.92 17.75
CA ILE A 300 17.03 -3.90 18.76
C ILE A 300 16.24 -2.74 18.15
N GLN A 301 16.65 -2.22 16.98
CA GLN A 301 15.89 -1.16 16.30
C GLN A 301 14.47 -1.59 15.94
N ARG A 302 14.29 -2.82 15.46
CA ARG A 302 12.97 -3.41 15.21
C ARG A 302 12.14 -3.48 16.49
N THR A 303 12.74 -3.81 17.61
CA THR A 303 12.06 -3.87 18.92
C THR A 303 11.60 -2.49 19.36
N LYS A 304 12.44 -1.45 19.23
CA LYS A 304 12.05 -0.06 19.47
C LYS A 304 10.88 0.38 18.58
N GLY A 305 10.91 0.01 17.29
CA GLY A 305 9.81 0.28 16.37
C GLY A 305 8.49 -0.38 16.80
N LYS A 306 8.51 -1.63 17.27
CA LYS A 306 7.32 -2.30 17.81
C LYS A 306 6.77 -1.61 19.05
N MET A 307 7.63 -1.15 19.96
CA MET A 307 7.24 -0.40 21.15
C MET A 307 6.51 0.91 20.79
N ILE A 308 6.98 1.61 19.76
CA ILE A 308 6.29 2.79 19.22
C ILE A 308 4.92 2.39 18.67
N GLY A 309 4.82 1.31 17.89
CA GLY A 309 3.54 0.83 17.34
C GLY A 309 2.50 0.48 18.42
N ILE A 310 2.92 -0.20 19.49
CA ILE A 310 2.02 -0.54 20.61
C ILE A 310 1.40 0.73 21.22
N MET A 311 2.21 1.76 21.46
CA MET A 311 1.73 3.00 22.09
C MET A 311 1.00 3.93 21.10
N GLY A 312 1.47 3.97 19.86
CA GLY A 312 0.98 4.86 18.80
C GLY A 312 -0.17 4.30 17.98
N GLU A 313 -0.57 3.04 18.12
CA GLU A 313 -1.70 2.50 17.37
C GLU A 313 -2.59 1.66 18.30
N ASP A 314 -2.03 0.59 18.86
CA ASP A 314 -2.82 -0.42 19.58
C ASP A 314 -3.51 0.19 20.80
N LEU A 315 -2.76 0.82 21.72
CA LEU A 315 -3.32 1.39 22.95
C LEU A 315 -4.26 2.57 22.66
N TYR A 316 -3.96 3.39 21.66
CA TYR A 316 -4.78 4.54 21.31
C TYR A 316 -6.14 4.13 20.75
N TYR A 317 -6.17 3.23 19.76
CA TYR A 317 -7.45 2.78 19.19
C TYR A 317 -8.22 1.85 20.14
N ALA A 318 -7.53 1.13 21.04
CA ALA A 318 -8.18 0.31 22.07
C ALA A 318 -9.06 1.12 23.02
N ILE A 319 -8.74 2.39 23.29
CA ILE A 319 -9.55 3.26 24.15
C ILE A 319 -10.47 4.21 23.35
N LEU A 320 -10.03 4.67 22.17
CA LEU A 320 -10.79 5.61 21.35
C LEU A 320 -12.07 4.97 20.80
N ASN A 321 -11.96 3.75 20.26
CA ASN A 321 -13.09 3.08 19.61
C ASN A 321 -14.23 2.79 20.60
N PRO A 322 -13.98 2.26 21.82
CA PRO A 322 -15.03 2.14 22.83
C PRO A 322 -15.66 3.47 23.23
N ALA A 323 -14.87 4.55 23.32
CA ALA A 323 -15.39 5.88 23.64
C ALA A 323 -16.37 6.38 22.57
N GLN A 324 -15.99 6.29 21.29
CA GLN A 324 -16.85 6.64 20.17
C GLN A 324 -18.11 5.77 20.13
N ALA A 325 -17.97 4.47 20.39
CA ALA A 325 -19.10 3.55 20.41
C ALA A 325 -20.07 3.85 21.59
N ALA A 326 -19.58 4.32 22.74
CA ALA A 326 -20.43 4.78 23.84
C ALA A 326 -21.26 6.01 23.43
N LEU A 327 -20.65 6.96 22.73
CA LEU A 327 -21.32 8.14 22.19
C LEU A 327 -22.36 7.76 21.12
N MET A 328 -22.04 6.80 20.24
CA MET A 328 -22.98 6.24 19.27
C MET A 328 -24.17 5.56 19.92
N LEU A 329 -23.95 4.80 20.98
CA LEU A 329 -25.03 4.16 21.75
C LEU A 329 -25.97 5.21 22.38
N TYR A 330 -25.41 6.34 22.81
CA TYR A 330 -26.16 7.49 23.31
C TYR A 330 -26.90 8.28 22.20
N GLY A 331 -26.62 7.99 20.92
CA GLY A 331 -27.32 8.57 19.76
C GLY A 331 -26.55 9.67 19.02
N ILE A 332 -25.25 9.82 19.27
CA ILE A 332 -24.39 10.81 18.61
C ILE A 332 -23.68 10.14 17.43
N ALA A 333 -23.61 10.83 16.30
CA ALA A 333 -22.80 10.35 15.18
C ALA A 333 -21.32 10.17 15.61
N PRO A 334 -20.57 9.22 15.02
CA PRO A 334 -19.18 8.98 15.41
C PRO A 334 -18.34 10.28 15.26
N PRO A 335 -17.82 10.84 16.36
CA PRO A 335 -17.12 12.12 16.33
C PRO A 335 -15.64 11.95 15.97
N THR A 336 -14.96 13.05 15.64
CA THR A 336 -13.51 13.02 15.45
C THR A 336 -12.78 12.73 16.78
N PRO A 337 -11.52 12.22 16.77
CA PRO A 337 -10.87 11.84 18.03
C PRO A 337 -10.68 12.98 19.04
N LYS A 338 -10.58 14.23 18.57
CA LYS A 338 -10.50 15.40 19.44
C LYS A 338 -11.87 15.72 20.07
N GLU A 339 -12.93 15.65 19.27
CA GLU A 339 -14.30 15.85 19.73
C GLU A 339 -14.75 14.72 20.67
N THR A 340 -14.30 13.48 20.46
CA THR A 340 -14.60 12.35 21.36
C THR A 340 -14.28 12.69 22.80
N ILE A 341 -13.09 13.25 23.08
CA ILE A 341 -12.68 13.62 24.45
C ILE A 341 -13.63 14.66 25.04
N GLN A 342 -13.97 15.68 24.26
CA GLN A 342 -14.86 16.77 24.69
C GLN A 342 -16.27 16.24 25.00
N LEU A 343 -16.83 15.45 24.09
CA LEU A 343 -18.18 14.90 24.24
C LEU A 343 -18.27 13.89 25.39
N MET A 344 -17.23 13.07 25.61
CA MET A 344 -17.17 12.17 26.76
C MET A 344 -17.25 12.95 28.09
N ASP A 345 -16.57 14.09 28.18
CA ASP A 345 -16.62 14.96 29.36
C ASP A 345 -17.97 15.69 29.51
N GLU A 346 -18.42 16.38 28.47
CA GLU A 346 -19.65 17.16 28.51
C GLU A 346 -20.88 16.31 28.79
N ILE A 347 -20.96 15.13 28.18
CA ILE A 347 -22.14 14.28 28.25
C ILE A 347 -22.04 13.34 29.43
N PHE A 348 -21.03 12.48 29.50
CA PHE A 348 -21.03 11.40 30.51
C PHE A 348 -20.52 11.85 31.87
N VAL A 349 -19.62 12.83 31.94
CA VAL A 349 -19.11 13.36 33.22
C VAL A 349 -19.99 14.49 33.75
N LYS A 350 -20.25 15.54 32.95
CA LYS A 350 -20.93 16.76 33.42
C LYS A 350 -22.45 16.65 33.41
N LYS A 351 -23.05 16.31 32.27
CA LYS A 351 -24.52 16.27 32.10
C LYS A 351 -25.13 15.05 32.79
N GLU A 352 -24.67 13.85 32.43
CA GLU A 352 -25.27 12.59 32.87
C GLU A 352 -24.69 12.08 34.19
N LYS A 353 -23.46 12.49 34.53
CA LYS A 353 -22.75 12.11 35.76
C LYS A 353 -22.64 10.59 35.97
N ILE A 354 -22.43 9.86 34.88
CA ILE A 354 -22.30 8.40 34.85
C ILE A 354 -20.88 7.94 34.49
N LEU A 355 -19.93 8.85 34.34
CA LEU A 355 -18.51 8.56 34.14
C LEU A 355 -17.64 9.48 35.01
N GLU A 356 -16.58 8.92 35.58
CA GLU A 356 -15.60 9.65 36.39
C GLU A 356 -14.59 10.38 35.50
N ARG A 357 -14.19 11.60 35.91
CA ARG A 357 -13.28 12.45 35.14
C ARG A 357 -11.94 11.76 34.79
N LYS A 358 -11.42 10.93 35.69
CA LYS A 358 -10.15 10.20 35.49
C LYS A 358 -10.11 9.41 34.16
N TYR A 359 -11.25 8.90 33.69
CA TYR A 359 -11.30 8.13 32.46
C TYR A 359 -11.17 9.02 31.22
N VAL A 360 -11.69 10.24 31.26
CA VAL A 360 -11.45 11.23 30.21
C VAL A 360 -9.96 11.63 30.19
N ASP A 361 -9.35 11.80 31.35
CA ASP A 361 -7.93 12.16 31.46
C ASP A 361 -7.02 11.05 30.90
N ILE A 362 -7.35 9.76 31.10
CA ILE A 362 -6.67 8.62 30.47
C ILE A 362 -6.72 8.72 28.93
N LEU A 363 -7.90 9.00 28.38
CA LEU A 363 -8.10 9.15 26.93
C LEU A 363 -7.28 10.32 26.37
N GLU A 364 -7.22 11.43 27.09
CA GLU A 364 -6.42 12.59 26.71
C GLU A 364 -4.91 12.32 26.77
N LYS A 365 -4.45 11.65 27.84
CA LYS A 365 -3.05 11.23 28.02
C LYS A 365 -2.59 10.34 26.86
N ILE A 366 -3.30 9.28 26.55
CA ILE A 366 -2.91 8.34 25.47
C ILE A 366 -3.02 9.00 24.09
N ARG A 367 -4.01 9.88 23.85
CA ARG A 367 -4.07 10.65 22.60
C ARG A 367 -2.87 11.59 22.43
N LYS A 368 -2.33 12.15 23.52
CA LYS A 368 -1.13 12.98 23.45
C LYS A 368 0.07 12.16 22.98
N TYR A 369 0.30 10.98 23.58
CA TYR A 369 1.35 10.06 23.15
C TYR A 369 1.21 9.68 21.67
N TYR A 370 -0.01 9.39 21.21
CA TYR A 370 -0.30 9.13 19.81
C TYR A 370 0.16 10.28 18.91
N LYS A 371 -0.23 11.52 19.23
CA LYS A 371 0.14 12.70 18.44
C LYS A 371 1.64 12.99 18.46
N ASP A 372 2.29 12.79 19.59
CA ASP A 372 3.74 12.97 19.72
C ASP A 372 4.50 11.95 18.85
N ILE A 373 3.99 10.71 18.74
CA ILE A 373 4.53 9.69 17.82
C ILE A 373 4.25 10.06 16.36
N GLU A 374 3.01 10.42 16.02
CA GLU A 374 2.58 10.75 14.65
C GLU A 374 3.38 11.94 14.07
N HIS A 375 3.69 12.94 14.91
CA HIS A 375 4.49 14.09 14.53
C HIS A 375 6.01 13.84 14.60
N GLY A 376 6.44 12.64 15.00
CA GLY A 376 7.86 12.28 15.13
C GLY A 376 8.60 13.03 16.23
N THR A 377 7.88 13.66 17.16
CA THR A 377 8.48 14.34 18.33
C THR A 377 8.96 13.32 19.35
N LEU A 378 8.27 12.18 19.48
CA LEU A 378 8.68 11.06 20.32
C LEU A 378 9.36 9.95 19.49
N LYS A 379 10.70 9.89 19.57
CA LYS A 379 11.51 8.93 18.80
C LYS A 379 11.82 7.64 19.55
N GLU A 380 11.74 7.65 20.87
CA GLU A 380 11.99 6.49 21.72
C GLU A 380 10.95 6.39 22.83
N VAL A 381 10.53 5.16 23.11
CA VAL A 381 9.51 4.85 24.11
C VAL A 381 10.12 3.93 25.16
N LYS A 382 9.95 4.25 26.44
CA LYS A 382 10.42 3.38 27.53
C LYS A 382 9.39 2.28 27.79
N GLY A 383 9.86 1.07 28.10
CA GLY A 383 8.96 -0.05 28.42
C GLY A 383 8.06 0.24 29.62
N LYS A 384 8.54 1.00 30.60
CA LYS A 384 7.74 1.45 31.75
C LYS A 384 6.52 2.29 31.33
N ASP A 385 6.68 3.17 30.35
CA ASP A 385 5.60 4.04 29.89
C ASP A 385 4.50 3.20 29.21
N ILE A 386 4.88 2.17 28.44
CA ILE A 386 3.94 1.22 27.82
C ILE A 386 3.17 0.44 28.89
N ASP A 387 3.86 -0.08 29.90
CA ASP A 387 3.25 -0.85 30.99
C ASP A 387 2.21 -0.01 31.76
N GLU A 388 2.54 1.25 32.05
CA GLU A 388 1.61 2.19 32.69
C GLU A 388 0.37 2.47 31.82
N LEU A 389 0.57 2.76 30.53
CA LEU A 389 -0.54 3.05 29.61
C LEU A 389 -1.41 1.82 29.33
N LEU A 390 -0.82 0.63 29.34
CA LEU A 390 -1.57 -0.62 29.22
C LEU A 390 -2.49 -0.82 30.42
N GLY A 391 -1.99 -0.60 31.64
CA GLY A 391 -2.81 -0.64 32.86
C GLY A 391 -3.95 0.39 32.84
N ASP A 392 -3.66 1.62 32.40
CA ASP A 392 -4.66 2.67 32.20
C ASP A 392 -5.75 2.25 31.18
N ALA A 393 -5.34 1.66 30.05
CA ALA A 393 -6.25 1.20 29.01
C ALA A 393 -7.15 0.04 29.48
N GLU A 394 -6.63 -0.90 30.26
CA GLU A 394 -7.40 -2.01 30.83
C GLU A 394 -8.47 -1.51 31.83
N ASP A 395 -8.11 -0.61 32.76
CA ASP A 395 -9.09 0.01 33.68
C ASP A 395 -10.14 0.80 32.90
N TYR A 396 -9.71 1.55 31.87
CA TYR A 396 -10.60 2.32 31.01
C TYR A 396 -11.63 1.43 30.30
N ILE A 397 -11.19 0.37 29.61
CA ILE A 397 -12.10 -0.54 28.89
C ILE A 397 -13.10 -1.19 29.85
N LYS A 398 -12.63 -1.63 31.02
CA LYS A 398 -13.50 -2.23 32.05
C LYS A 398 -14.57 -1.24 32.50
N ARG A 399 -14.23 0.03 32.66
CA ARG A 399 -15.22 1.05 33.03
C ARG A 399 -16.18 1.40 31.91
N VAL A 400 -15.68 1.57 30.69
CA VAL A 400 -16.52 1.93 29.54
C VAL A 400 -17.54 0.82 29.28
N LYS A 401 -17.20 -0.46 29.46
CA LYS A 401 -18.20 -1.55 29.42
C LYS A 401 -19.35 -1.34 30.41
N LYS A 402 -19.06 -0.92 31.64
CA LYS A 402 -20.11 -0.56 32.61
C LYS A 402 -20.92 0.67 32.18
N LEU A 403 -20.26 1.66 31.57
CA LEU A 403 -20.94 2.83 31.00
C LEU A 403 -21.93 2.42 29.90
N PHE A 404 -21.56 1.48 29.03
CA PHE A 404 -22.46 0.92 28.01
C PHE A 404 -23.72 0.33 28.63
N GLU A 405 -23.57 -0.51 29.65
CA GLU A 405 -24.71 -1.09 30.37
C GLU A 405 -25.60 -0.01 30.99
N GLN A 406 -25.01 1.04 31.57
CA GLN A 406 -25.74 2.17 32.14
C GLN A 406 -26.55 2.94 31.08
N ILE A 407 -25.94 3.24 29.92
CA ILE A 407 -26.59 3.93 28.81
C ILE A 407 -27.73 3.07 28.25
N GLN A 408 -27.48 1.78 28.01
CA GLN A 408 -28.47 0.86 27.46
C GLN A 408 -29.68 0.71 28.38
N ASN A 409 -29.46 0.50 29.68
CA ASN A 409 -30.53 0.41 30.67
C ASN A 409 -31.40 1.69 30.73
N ARG A 410 -30.81 2.87 30.55
CA ARG A 410 -31.56 4.13 30.52
C ARG A 410 -32.43 4.22 29.26
N ARG A 411 -31.84 3.96 28.09
CA ARG A 411 -32.53 3.99 26.80
C ARG A 411 -33.66 2.97 26.73
N ASP A 412 -33.46 1.78 27.30
CA ASP A 412 -34.49 0.75 27.38
C ASP A 412 -35.67 1.21 28.26
N LYS A 413 -35.40 1.84 29.40
CA LYS A 413 -36.47 2.43 30.25
C LYS A 413 -37.25 3.53 29.52
N GLU A 414 -36.57 4.44 28.83
CA GLU A 414 -37.20 5.50 28.04
C GLU A 414 -38.06 4.92 26.93
N SER A 415 -37.54 3.95 26.18
CA SER A 415 -38.24 3.26 25.11
C SER A 415 -39.49 2.50 25.61
N ILE A 416 -39.39 1.83 26.77
CA ILE A 416 -40.55 1.16 27.40
C ILE A 416 -41.62 2.18 27.77
N ASN A 417 -41.23 3.35 28.31
CA ASN A 417 -42.17 4.41 28.64
C ASN A 417 -42.86 4.96 27.40
N GLU A 418 -42.12 5.29 26.35
CA GLU A 418 -42.68 5.81 25.09
C GLU A 418 -43.64 4.79 24.46
N MET A 419 -43.25 3.52 24.41
CA MET A 419 -44.08 2.42 23.91
C MET A 419 -45.39 2.32 24.68
N TYR A 420 -45.34 2.41 26.01
CA TYR A 420 -46.52 2.39 26.88
C TYR A 420 -47.44 3.60 26.63
N GLU A 421 -46.87 4.81 26.61
CA GLU A 421 -47.62 6.06 26.42
C GLU A 421 -48.32 6.09 25.07
N ASN A 422 -47.61 5.75 23.99
CA ASN A 422 -48.15 5.73 22.63
C ASN A 422 -49.23 4.66 22.47
N SER A 423 -49.03 3.47 23.06
CA SER A 423 -50.02 2.39 23.00
C SER A 423 -51.31 2.74 23.72
N LEU A 424 -51.23 3.37 24.90
CA LEU A 424 -52.41 3.86 25.59
C LEU A 424 -53.09 5.01 24.84
N GLY A 425 -52.32 5.92 24.26
CA GLY A 425 -52.85 7.05 23.48
C GLY A 425 -53.71 6.59 22.30
N VAL A 426 -53.21 5.68 21.46
CA VAL A 426 -53.98 5.19 20.31
C VAL A 426 -55.22 4.38 20.70
N VAL A 427 -55.15 3.65 21.82
CA VAL A 427 -56.31 2.94 22.39
C VAL A 427 -57.37 3.93 22.87
N GLU A 428 -56.96 5.00 23.53
CA GLU A 428 -57.86 6.07 23.98
C GLU A 428 -58.55 6.74 22.79
N ASP A 429 -57.81 7.00 21.70
CA ASP A 429 -58.39 7.54 20.46
C ASP A 429 -59.40 6.57 19.82
N ALA A 430 -59.10 5.27 19.82
CA ALA A 430 -60.02 4.25 19.32
C ALA A 430 -61.32 4.18 20.15
N LEU A 431 -61.25 4.40 21.47
CA LEU A 431 -62.42 4.51 22.33
C LEU A 431 -63.22 5.78 22.02
N LYS A 432 -62.56 6.94 21.86
CA LYS A 432 -63.20 8.22 21.53
C LYS A 432 -63.96 8.18 20.21
N VAL A 433 -63.36 7.68 19.13
CA VAL A 433 -64.02 7.53 17.82
C VAL A 433 -65.16 6.50 17.86
N ASN A 434 -65.25 5.70 18.93
CA ASN A 434 -66.37 4.81 19.18
C ASN A 434 -67.43 5.37 20.12
N ASN A 435 -67.37 6.67 20.43
CA ASN A 435 -68.24 7.38 21.36
C ASN A 435 -68.23 6.80 22.78
N ILE A 436 -67.09 6.24 23.20
CA ILE A 436 -66.89 5.72 24.55
C ILE A 436 -66.13 6.78 25.35
N LYS A 437 -66.79 7.29 26.40
CA LYS A 437 -66.21 8.31 27.28
C LYS A 437 -65.13 7.70 28.17
N VAL A 438 -63.94 8.30 28.16
CA VAL A 438 -62.82 7.92 29.03
C VAL A 438 -62.71 8.94 30.15
N GLU A 439 -63.03 8.54 31.38
CA GLU A 439 -62.99 9.43 32.56
C GLU A 439 -61.64 9.40 33.27
N LYS A 440 -60.97 8.24 33.27
CA LYS A 440 -59.66 8.04 33.89
C LYS A 440 -58.77 7.23 32.97
N ARG A 441 -57.49 7.60 32.87
CA ARG A 441 -56.54 6.86 32.03
C ARG A 441 -56.33 5.41 32.47
N THR A 442 -56.48 5.13 33.77
CA THR A 442 -56.39 3.78 34.32
C THR A 442 -57.54 2.85 33.89
N SER A 443 -58.67 3.38 33.44
CA SER A 443 -59.78 2.56 32.94
C SER A 443 -59.65 2.20 31.46
N VAL A 444 -58.71 2.82 30.72
CA VAL A 444 -58.51 2.62 29.28
C VAL A 444 -58.35 1.15 28.90
N PRO A 445 -57.51 0.32 29.56
CA PRO A 445 -57.37 -1.10 29.18
C PRO A 445 -58.66 -1.90 29.37
N ASN A 446 -59.40 -1.61 30.46
CA ASN A 446 -60.67 -2.30 30.75
C ASN A 446 -61.77 -1.91 29.76
N LEU A 447 -61.86 -0.62 29.42
CA LEU A 447 -62.81 -0.11 28.42
C LEU A 447 -62.50 -0.66 27.03
N PHE A 448 -61.22 -0.74 26.66
CA PHE A 448 -60.78 -1.34 25.41
C PHE A 448 -61.23 -2.80 25.30
N ASN A 449 -60.95 -3.60 26.34
CA ASN A 449 -61.30 -5.01 26.36
C ASN A 449 -62.83 -5.22 26.27
N LYS A 450 -63.59 -4.50 27.12
CA LYS A 450 -65.04 -4.63 27.14
C LYS A 450 -65.65 -4.23 25.80
N HIS A 451 -65.39 -3.00 25.35
CA HIS A 451 -66.17 -2.44 24.26
C HIS A 451 -65.62 -2.72 22.86
N LEU A 452 -64.30 -2.71 22.69
CA LEU A 452 -63.70 -2.84 21.36
C LEU A 452 -63.24 -4.26 21.04
N VAL A 453 -62.95 -5.09 22.05
CA VAL A 453 -62.60 -6.51 21.87
C VAL A 453 -63.83 -7.41 22.01
N HIS A 454 -64.60 -7.30 23.09
CA HIS A 454 -65.73 -8.21 23.33
C HIS A 454 -67.07 -7.74 22.72
N ASP A 455 -67.53 -6.52 23.04
CA ASP A 455 -68.87 -6.05 22.62
C ASP A 455 -68.94 -5.85 21.10
N LYS A 456 -68.04 -5.03 20.56
CA LYS A 456 -68.03 -4.68 19.13
C LYS A 456 -67.18 -5.61 18.26
N LYS A 457 -66.34 -6.46 18.86
CA LYS A 457 -65.43 -7.40 18.16
C LYS A 457 -64.60 -6.75 17.04
N ILE A 458 -64.17 -5.51 17.27
CA ILE A 458 -63.35 -4.74 16.32
C ILE A 458 -61.90 -5.22 16.37
N PHE A 459 -61.41 -5.51 17.58
CA PHE A 459 -60.07 -6.06 17.82
C PHE A 459 -60.16 -7.43 18.46
N SER A 460 -59.12 -8.24 18.32
CA SER A 460 -59.04 -9.59 18.86
C SER A 460 -58.40 -9.64 20.24
N ASP A 461 -58.54 -10.77 20.94
CA ASP A 461 -57.86 -11.03 22.22
C ASP A 461 -56.33 -10.88 22.12
N PHE A 462 -55.76 -11.11 20.93
CA PHE A 462 -54.35 -10.84 20.67
C PHE A 462 -53.98 -9.38 20.95
N HIS A 463 -54.80 -8.43 20.50
CA HIS A 463 -54.55 -7.00 20.74
C HIS A 463 -54.60 -6.67 22.24
N MET A 464 -55.55 -7.26 22.97
CA MET A 464 -55.62 -7.08 24.43
C MET A 464 -54.39 -7.68 25.13
N ASN A 465 -53.95 -8.87 24.72
CA ASN A 465 -52.77 -9.51 25.26
C ASN A 465 -51.48 -8.72 24.98
N THR A 466 -51.37 -8.10 23.81
CA THR A 466 -50.26 -7.20 23.48
C THR A 466 -50.29 -5.95 24.37
N LEU A 467 -51.45 -5.29 24.51
CA LEU A 467 -51.60 -4.13 25.39
C LEU A 467 -51.25 -4.48 26.84
N LYS A 468 -51.74 -5.61 27.34
CA LYS A 468 -51.42 -6.11 28.69
C LYS A 468 -49.92 -6.36 28.84
N THR A 469 -49.27 -6.98 27.85
CA THR A 469 -47.82 -7.22 27.88
C THR A 469 -47.02 -5.91 27.93
N ILE A 470 -47.46 -4.86 27.24
CA ILE A 470 -46.84 -3.53 27.28
C ILE A 470 -46.98 -2.92 28.68
N ILE A 471 -48.17 -2.99 29.28
CA ILE A 471 -48.46 -2.50 30.65
C ILE A 471 -47.64 -3.26 31.69
N ASP A 472 -47.62 -4.59 31.63
CA ASP A 472 -46.88 -5.44 32.57
C ASP A 472 -45.37 -5.19 32.50
N THR A 473 -44.84 -4.96 31.28
CA THR A 473 -43.43 -4.57 31.06
C THR A 473 -43.13 -3.21 31.69
N LYS A 474 -44.03 -2.22 31.55
CA LYS A 474 -43.87 -0.88 32.16
C LYS A 474 -43.93 -0.91 33.69
N ASN A 475 -44.81 -1.75 34.26
CA ASN A 475 -45.05 -1.85 35.71
C ASN A 475 -44.02 -2.72 36.44
N GLY A 476 -43.05 -3.28 35.73
CA GLY A 476 -42.01 -4.09 36.34
C GLY A 476 -42.40 -5.54 36.66
N MET A 477 -43.61 -5.96 36.29
CA MET A 477 -44.09 -7.34 36.54
C MET A 477 -43.39 -8.38 35.64
N LYS A 478 -42.72 -7.92 34.57
CA LYS A 478 -41.83 -8.73 33.70
C LYS A 478 -40.35 -8.32 33.73
N THR A 479 -39.94 -7.29 34.50
CA THR A 479 -38.62 -6.64 34.33
C THR A 479 -37.45 -7.36 34.97
N SER A 480 -37.64 -8.40 35.77
CA SER A 480 -36.51 -9.15 36.35
C SER A 480 -35.87 -10.17 35.38
N LYS A 481 -36.39 -10.32 34.15
CA LYS A 481 -35.94 -11.35 33.19
C LYS A 481 -35.91 -10.99 31.70
N LEU A 482 -36.17 -9.74 31.30
CA LEU A 482 -36.17 -9.40 29.86
C LEU A 482 -34.72 -9.26 29.35
N ASN A 483 -34.28 -10.21 28.53
CA ASN A 483 -33.05 -10.04 27.74
C ASN A 483 -33.30 -9.09 26.55
N SER A 484 -32.23 -8.57 25.93
CA SER A 484 -32.32 -7.59 24.83
C SER A 484 -33.16 -8.09 23.64
N SER A 485 -33.22 -9.41 23.40
CA SER A 485 -34.01 -10.03 22.34
C SER A 485 -35.52 -10.02 22.63
N GLU A 486 -35.89 -10.32 23.88
CA GLU A 486 -37.28 -10.29 24.34
C GLU A 486 -37.84 -8.87 24.30
N LEU A 487 -37.05 -7.86 24.71
CA LEU A 487 -37.47 -6.47 24.63
C LEU A 487 -37.72 -6.02 23.18
N GLU A 488 -36.87 -6.43 22.24
CA GLU A 488 -37.07 -6.10 20.82
C GLU A 488 -38.29 -6.79 20.21
N LYS A 489 -38.60 -8.02 20.65
CA LYS A 489 -39.85 -8.70 20.28
C LYS A 489 -41.06 -7.90 20.75
N ILE A 490 -41.07 -7.47 22.01
CA ILE A 490 -42.15 -6.64 22.58
C ILE A 490 -42.27 -5.32 21.80
N ARG A 491 -41.15 -4.66 21.45
CA ARG A 491 -41.17 -3.45 20.60
C ARG A 491 -41.80 -3.69 19.25
N LYS A 492 -41.47 -4.81 18.59
CA LYS A 492 -42.04 -5.17 17.28
C LYS A 492 -43.55 -5.41 17.38
N GLU A 493 -43.99 -6.12 18.40
CA GLU A 493 -45.41 -6.36 18.67
C GLU A 493 -46.14 -5.05 18.98
N ALA A 494 -45.57 -4.18 19.80
CA ALA A 494 -46.14 -2.87 20.12
C ALA A 494 -46.26 -1.97 18.89
N ARG A 495 -45.24 -1.94 18.01
CA ARG A 495 -45.33 -1.20 16.74
C ARG A 495 -46.46 -1.73 15.86
N GLY A 496 -46.63 -3.06 15.78
CA GLY A 496 -47.73 -3.68 15.04
C GLY A 496 -49.10 -3.34 15.64
N PHE A 497 -49.22 -3.40 16.96
CA PHE A 497 -50.42 -3.03 17.71
C PHE A 497 -50.80 -1.56 17.53
N ILE A 498 -49.84 -0.65 17.68
CA ILE A 498 -50.07 0.79 17.49
C ILE A 498 -50.55 1.05 16.07
N LYS A 499 -49.89 0.45 15.07
CA LYS A 499 -50.26 0.60 13.67
C LYS A 499 -51.68 0.09 13.39
N SER A 500 -52.05 -1.10 13.89
CA SER A 500 -53.38 -1.67 13.62
C SER A 500 -54.50 -0.83 14.21
N ILE A 501 -54.32 -0.33 15.44
CA ILE A 501 -55.32 0.55 16.08
C ILE A 501 -55.38 1.91 15.38
N LEU A 502 -54.23 2.50 15.05
CA LEU A 502 -54.18 3.79 14.37
C LEU A 502 -54.84 3.73 13.00
N GLU A 503 -54.61 2.67 12.21
CA GLU A 503 -55.29 2.46 10.93
C GLU A 503 -56.81 2.36 11.10
N TYR A 504 -57.28 1.66 12.13
CA TYR A 504 -58.71 1.60 12.43
C TYR A 504 -59.29 2.99 12.76
N VAL A 505 -58.61 3.74 13.63
CA VAL A 505 -59.01 5.12 14.00
C VAL A 505 -59.08 6.01 12.76
N GLN A 506 -58.06 5.96 11.90
CA GLN A 506 -58.00 6.75 10.67
C GLN A 506 -59.09 6.35 9.67
N ARG A 507 -59.29 5.04 9.43
CA ARG A 507 -60.35 4.56 8.51
C ARG A 507 -61.73 4.96 9.00
N LYS A 508 -61.98 4.87 10.30
CA LYS A 508 -63.28 5.23 10.86
C LYS A 508 -63.56 6.73 10.78
N ARG A 509 -62.58 7.57 11.14
CA ARG A 509 -62.68 9.03 10.93
C ARG A 509 -62.83 9.39 9.46
N GLY A 510 -62.09 8.73 8.57
CA GLY A 510 -62.19 8.93 7.12
C GLY A 510 -63.56 8.52 6.56
N TYR A 511 -64.14 7.43 7.05
CA TYR A 511 -65.49 7.01 6.67
C TYR A 511 -66.57 8.00 7.15
N GLU A 512 -66.45 8.48 8.38
CA GLU A 512 -67.33 9.53 8.92
C GLU A 512 -67.17 10.85 8.13
N PHE A 513 -65.95 11.18 7.70
CA PHE A 513 -65.68 12.33 6.84
C PHE A 513 -66.31 12.21 5.46
N GLU A 514 -66.19 11.05 4.79
CA GLU A 514 -66.84 10.85 3.49
C GLU A 514 -68.37 10.91 3.60
N ARG A 515 -68.96 10.44 4.71
CA ARG A 515 -70.41 10.60 4.96
C ARG A 515 -70.85 12.05 5.14
N ALA A 516 -69.94 12.93 5.54
CA ALA A 516 -70.21 14.36 5.68
C ALA A 516 -70.11 15.13 4.36
N LYS A 517 -69.69 14.48 3.27
CA LYS A 517 -69.56 15.09 1.95
C LYS A 517 -70.81 14.89 1.11
N LEU A 518 -71.28 15.99 0.54
CA LEU A 518 -72.29 16.03 -0.50
C LEU A 518 -71.62 16.48 -1.79
N ARG A 519 -71.46 15.56 -2.75
CA ARG A 519 -70.93 15.90 -4.07
C ARG A 519 -72.06 16.29 -5.01
N PHE A 520 -71.80 17.30 -5.83
CA PHE A 520 -72.77 17.82 -6.79
C PHE A 520 -72.09 18.19 -8.10
N LYS A 521 -72.86 18.20 -9.19
CA LYS A 521 -72.42 18.60 -10.52
C LYS A 521 -73.28 19.77 -11.00
N TYR A 522 -72.65 20.76 -11.61
CA TYR A 522 -73.32 21.89 -12.25
C TYR A 522 -72.56 22.24 -13.54
N GLY A 523 -73.27 22.25 -14.68
CA GLY A 523 -72.62 22.29 -15.99
C GLY A 523 -71.61 21.13 -16.13
N ASP A 524 -70.37 21.45 -16.48
CA ASP A 524 -69.26 20.49 -16.61
C ASP A 524 -68.35 20.40 -15.37
N ARG A 525 -68.71 21.04 -14.26
CA ARG A 525 -67.88 21.09 -13.04
C ARG A 525 -68.44 20.22 -11.92
N TYR A 526 -67.54 19.65 -11.13
CA TYR A 526 -67.86 18.84 -9.96
C TYR A 526 -67.52 19.64 -8.69
N GLY A 527 -68.52 19.86 -7.84
CA GLY A 527 -68.37 20.52 -6.55
C GLY A 527 -68.56 19.57 -5.37
N GLU A 528 -68.06 19.98 -4.21
CA GLU A 528 -68.19 19.23 -2.95
C GLU A 528 -68.61 20.17 -1.82
N ALA A 529 -69.66 19.80 -1.10
CA ALA A 529 -70.10 20.46 0.12
C ALA A 529 -69.85 19.54 1.33
N ILE A 530 -69.01 19.98 2.26
CA ILE A 530 -68.63 19.23 3.46
C ILE A 530 -69.40 19.82 4.64
N ILE A 531 -70.30 19.04 5.23
CA ILE A 531 -71.21 19.48 6.29
C ILE A 531 -70.63 19.05 7.64
N LEU A 532 -70.16 20.02 8.42
CA LEU A 532 -69.58 19.82 9.74
C LEU A 532 -70.43 20.55 10.78
N ASP A 533 -71.42 19.83 11.34
CA ASP A 533 -72.35 20.33 12.35
C ASP A 533 -73.12 21.58 11.87
N GLU A 534 -72.85 22.75 12.45
CA GLU A 534 -73.48 24.04 12.09
C GLU A 534 -72.73 24.81 10.98
N VAL A 535 -71.72 24.22 10.33
CA VAL A 535 -70.95 24.89 9.27
C VAL A 535 -70.86 24.00 8.03
N VAL A 536 -71.02 24.59 6.85
CA VAL A 536 -70.78 23.93 5.56
C VAL A 536 -69.58 24.56 4.86
N TYR A 537 -68.66 23.73 4.39
CA TYR A 537 -67.58 24.13 3.50
C TYR A 537 -67.95 23.75 2.07
N ILE A 538 -67.77 24.66 1.12
CA ILE A 538 -68.09 24.44 -0.28
C ILE A 538 -66.84 24.60 -1.13
N ILE A 539 -66.53 23.57 -1.90
CA ILE A 539 -65.52 23.57 -2.96
C ILE A 539 -66.28 23.59 -4.28
N LYS A 540 -66.12 24.66 -5.05
CA LYS A 540 -66.89 24.85 -6.30
C LYS A 540 -66.43 23.93 -7.43
N ASP A 541 -65.15 23.62 -7.48
CA ASP A 541 -64.57 22.80 -8.53
C ASP A 541 -63.45 21.95 -7.92
N ILE A 542 -63.70 20.65 -7.80
CA ILE A 542 -62.75 19.70 -7.20
C ILE A 542 -61.62 19.33 -8.17
N ASP A 543 -61.76 19.62 -9.47
CA ASP A 543 -60.79 19.32 -10.52
C ASP A 543 -59.91 20.54 -10.88
N ALA A 544 -60.22 21.71 -10.34
CA ALA A 544 -59.39 22.91 -10.50
C ALA A 544 -58.01 22.75 -9.84
N LYS A 545 -56.97 23.29 -10.49
CA LYS A 545 -55.59 23.33 -9.94
C LYS A 545 -55.54 24.05 -8.61
N ASP A 546 -56.28 25.14 -8.48
CA ASP A 546 -56.41 25.92 -7.24
C ASP A 546 -57.86 25.82 -6.74
N LYS A 547 -58.07 24.98 -5.72
CA LYS A 547 -59.40 24.73 -5.14
C LYS A 547 -59.83 25.91 -4.28
N GLU A 548 -60.83 26.66 -4.73
CA GLU A 548 -61.45 27.71 -3.92
C GLU A 548 -62.37 27.08 -2.86
N ILE A 549 -62.01 27.25 -1.59
CA ILE A 549 -62.82 26.81 -0.45
C ILE A 549 -63.60 28.00 0.11
N GLN A 550 -64.90 27.83 0.26
CA GLN A 550 -65.79 28.79 0.92
C GLN A 550 -66.43 28.13 2.14
N LYS A 551 -66.83 28.93 3.13
CA LYS A 551 -67.55 28.45 4.31
C LYS A 551 -68.79 29.29 4.57
N ALA A 552 -69.82 28.69 5.15
CA ALA A 552 -71.02 29.37 5.61
C ALA A 552 -71.62 28.64 6.82
N ASP A 553 -72.25 29.40 7.70
CA ASP A 553 -73.04 28.84 8.80
C ASP A 553 -74.34 28.24 8.27
N VAL A 554 -74.73 27.09 8.81
CA VAL A 554 -75.95 26.34 8.49
C VAL A 554 -77.02 26.68 9.52
N ASN A 555 -78.11 27.30 9.07
CA ASN A 555 -79.25 27.65 9.91
C ASN A 555 -80.01 26.40 10.37
N LYS A 556 -80.82 26.53 11.43
CA LYS A 556 -81.65 25.44 11.96
C LYS A 556 -82.62 24.84 10.93
N ASP A 557 -83.03 25.59 9.91
CA ASP A 557 -83.88 25.09 8.81
C ASP A 557 -83.10 24.33 7.72
N GLY A 558 -81.76 24.33 7.79
CA GLY A 558 -80.85 23.68 6.85
C GLY A 558 -80.39 24.55 5.69
N SER A 559 -80.81 25.83 5.63
CA SER A 559 -80.24 26.79 4.67
C SER A 559 -78.84 27.24 5.14
N PHE A 560 -77.92 27.54 4.21
CA PHE A 560 -76.65 28.16 4.58
C PHE A 560 -76.65 29.65 4.28
N GLY A 561 -75.97 30.41 5.14
CA GLY A 561 -75.86 31.86 5.09
C GLY A 561 -74.92 32.38 3.99
N LYS A 562 -74.38 33.57 4.21
CA LYS A 562 -73.42 34.19 3.29
C LYS A 562 -72.12 33.36 3.24
N LEU A 563 -71.60 33.15 2.03
CA LEU A 563 -70.33 32.44 1.83
C LEU A 563 -69.15 33.37 2.02
N ASP A 564 -68.30 33.03 2.98
CA ASP A 564 -67.01 33.67 3.21
C ASP A 564 -65.87 32.82 2.63
N LYS A 565 -64.76 33.47 2.26
CA LYS A 565 -63.56 32.75 1.82
C LYS A 565 -62.98 31.94 2.98
N SER A 566 -62.53 30.73 2.69
CA SER A 566 -61.91 29.81 3.64
C SER A 566 -60.63 29.20 3.04
N SER A 567 -59.85 28.52 3.86
CA SER A 567 -58.66 27.78 3.44
C SER A 567 -58.73 26.30 3.82
N LEU A 568 -57.82 25.50 3.25
CA LEU A 568 -57.66 24.10 3.62
C LEU A 568 -57.24 23.96 5.09
N GLU A 569 -56.35 24.84 5.56
CA GLU A 569 -55.92 24.85 6.97
C GLU A 569 -57.07 25.13 7.94
N GLU A 570 -58.01 26.01 7.58
CA GLU A 570 -59.19 26.28 8.41
C GLU A 570 -60.13 25.08 8.46
N LEU A 571 -60.34 24.40 7.33
CA LEU A 571 -61.12 23.16 7.25
C LEU A 571 -60.47 22.05 8.09
N GLU A 572 -59.16 21.84 7.97
CA GLU A 572 -58.42 20.83 8.76
C GLU A 572 -58.50 21.11 10.26
N LYS A 573 -58.32 22.37 10.68
CA LYS A 573 -58.47 22.77 12.09
C LYS A 573 -59.88 22.52 12.61
N HIS A 574 -60.90 22.68 11.78
CA HIS A 574 -62.28 22.41 12.16
C HIS A 574 -62.55 20.90 12.27
N LEU A 575 -62.04 20.10 11.32
CA LEU A 575 -62.11 18.64 11.34
C LEU A 575 -61.45 18.01 12.57
N MET A 576 -60.40 18.62 13.11
CA MET A 576 -59.76 18.14 14.35
C MET A 576 -60.57 18.41 15.62
N LYS A 577 -61.52 19.36 15.59
CA LYS A 577 -62.28 19.80 16.76
C LYS A 577 -63.68 19.20 16.85
N VAL A 578 -64.28 18.87 15.71
CA VAL A 578 -65.67 18.40 15.64
C VAL A 578 -65.74 16.88 15.75
N ASN A 579 -66.63 16.38 16.62
CA ASN A 579 -67.01 14.96 16.61
C ASN A 579 -67.93 14.73 15.41
N MET A 580 -67.46 13.96 14.42
CA MET A 580 -68.26 13.74 13.22
C MET A 580 -69.53 12.96 13.54
N PRO A 581 -70.71 13.45 13.12
CA PRO A 581 -71.97 12.77 13.38
C PRO A 581 -72.03 11.47 12.58
N GLY A 582 -72.34 10.35 13.25
CA GLY A 582 -72.42 9.04 12.59
C GLY A 582 -73.50 8.93 11.49
N LYS A 583 -74.44 9.88 11.45
CA LYS A 583 -75.43 10.07 10.38
C LYS A 583 -75.56 11.57 10.10
N VAL A 584 -75.38 11.97 8.84
CA VAL A 584 -75.62 13.34 8.38
C VAL A 584 -76.99 13.39 7.69
N PHE A 585 -77.88 14.22 8.20
CA PHE A 585 -79.20 14.44 7.60
C PHE A 585 -79.17 15.73 6.78
N ILE A 586 -79.47 15.62 5.49
CA ILE A 586 -79.51 16.76 4.58
C ILE A 586 -80.96 17.24 4.47
N LYS A 587 -81.21 18.50 4.85
CA LYS A 587 -82.54 19.13 4.72
C LYS A 587 -82.73 19.69 3.32
N GLU A 588 -83.98 19.73 2.85
CA GLU A 588 -84.37 20.27 1.53
C GLU A 588 -83.80 21.69 1.27
N ARG A 589 -83.83 22.56 2.29
CA ARG A 589 -83.29 23.92 2.22
C ARG A 589 -81.80 24.00 1.88
N LEU A 590 -81.01 22.97 2.17
CA LEU A 590 -79.61 22.92 1.78
C LEU A 590 -79.49 22.82 0.26
N PHE A 591 -80.30 21.95 -0.36
CA PHE A 591 -80.36 21.82 -1.82
C PHE A 591 -80.87 23.09 -2.49
N GLU A 592 -81.87 23.76 -1.90
CA GLU A 592 -82.31 25.07 -2.40
C GLU A 592 -81.21 26.13 -2.33
N SER A 593 -80.39 26.12 -1.27
CA SER A 593 -79.27 27.05 -1.11
C SER A 593 -78.17 26.76 -2.14
N LEU A 594 -77.88 25.49 -2.42
CA LEU A 594 -76.98 25.10 -3.52
C LEU A 594 -77.55 25.49 -4.89
N LYS A 595 -78.86 25.33 -5.13
CA LYS A 595 -79.55 25.76 -6.38
C LYS A 595 -79.46 27.27 -6.57
N LYS A 596 -79.65 28.06 -5.52
CA LYS A 596 -79.48 29.53 -5.58
C LYS A 596 -78.06 29.93 -5.95
N LEU A 597 -77.07 29.14 -5.54
CA LEU A 597 -75.66 29.43 -5.74
C LEU A 597 -75.14 28.99 -7.12
N PHE A 598 -75.57 27.82 -7.60
CA PHE A 598 -75.02 27.20 -8.82
C PHE A 598 -76.03 27.07 -9.98
N GLY A 599 -77.30 27.41 -9.79
CA GLY A 599 -78.36 27.31 -10.79
C GLY A 599 -79.34 26.15 -10.54
N SER A 600 -80.43 26.12 -11.31
CA SER A 600 -81.51 25.12 -11.16
C SER A 600 -81.10 23.70 -11.56
N ASP A 601 -80.07 23.57 -12.39
CA ASP A 601 -79.69 22.33 -13.08
C ASP A 601 -78.61 21.54 -12.32
N ILE A 602 -78.58 21.69 -10.99
CA ILE A 602 -77.63 20.99 -10.13
C ILE A 602 -78.03 19.52 -9.96
N GLU A 603 -77.08 18.61 -10.22
CA GLU A 603 -77.22 17.18 -9.99
C GLU A 603 -76.50 16.79 -8.70
N ILE A 604 -77.11 15.95 -7.88
CA ILE A 604 -76.51 15.45 -6.64
C ILE A 604 -76.03 14.03 -6.85
N LEU A 605 -74.77 13.78 -6.55
CA LEU A 605 -74.20 12.44 -6.61
C LEU A 605 -74.58 11.68 -5.34
N VAL A 606 -75.41 10.65 -5.47
CA VAL A 606 -75.79 9.77 -4.36
C VAL A 606 -74.97 8.48 -4.45
N ASN A 607 -74.09 8.29 -3.46
CA ASN A 607 -73.06 7.26 -3.36
C ASN A 607 -71.92 7.36 -4.41
N TYR A 608 -70.70 7.20 -3.90
CA TYR A 608 -69.48 6.97 -4.67
C TYR A 608 -69.04 5.51 -4.46
#